data_AF-A0A7K6N8V4-F1
#
_entry.id   AF-A0A7K6N8V4-F1
#
_cell.length_a   1.000
_cell.length_b   1.000
_cell.length_c   1.000
_cell.angle_alpha   90.00
_cell.angle_beta   90.00
_cell.angle_gamma   90.00
#
_symmetry.space_group_name_H-M   'P 1'
#
loop_
_entity.id
_entity.type
_entity.pdbx_description
1 polymer ?
#
loop_
_entity_poly.entity_id
_entity_poly.type
_entity_poly.pdbx_seq_one_letter_code
_entity_poly.pdbx_strand_id
1 'polypeptide(L)'
;WPRRRSRSRSRPLREVLFFPSPPSCTEALLAEAAAGPGGAWRPCPCPLPHGHGSLSRLLSLLLTARRSLEICLFAFSSPQLGCAVRLLHRRGVRVRIVTDAQYMGLQGSQIGSLRLAGIQVRHDQESGFMHHKFAIVDGRMVITGSLNWTTQAIQNNRENVLVMEDAEFVKPFLDEFERIWEEYNPINYRFF
;
A
#
# COMPACT_ATOMS: atom_id res chain seq x y z
N TRP A 1 -38.37 8.74 -27.97
CA TRP A 1 -37.31 9.45 -27.22
C TRP A 1 -36.65 8.48 -26.26
N PRO A 2 -35.40 8.01 -26.48
CA PRO A 2 -34.79 7.06 -25.57
C PRO A 2 -34.28 7.79 -24.33
N ARG A 3 -34.77 7.37 -23.16
CA ARG A 3 -34.32 7.84 -21.84
C ARG A 3 -32.84 7.47 -21.65
N ARG A 4 -31.96 8.48 -21.63
CA ARG A 4 -30.57 8.32 -21.19
C ARG A 4 -30.57 7.81 -19.75
N ARG A 5 -30.12 6.58 -19.52
CA ARG A 5 -29.79 6.09 -18.18
C ARG A 5 -28.66 6.95 -17.63
N SER A 6 -29.00 7.81 -16.67
CA SER A 6 -28.01 8.50 -15.83
C SER A 6 -27.15 7.43 -15.15
N ARG A 7 -25.88 7.31 -15.56
CA ARG A 7 -24.88 6.58 -14.80
C ARG A 7 -24.70 7.35 -13.49
N SER A 8 -25.22 6.79 -12.39
CA SER A 8 -24.91 7.24 -11.04
C SER A 8 -23.38 7.35 -10.91
N ARG A 9 -22.84 8.56 -10.86
CA ARG A 9 -21.45 8.78 -10.48
C ARG A 9 -21.36 8.41 -9.00
N SER A 10 -20.73 7.28 -8.69
CA SER A 10 -20.40 6.93 -7.31
C SER A 10 -19.67 8.11 -6.68
N ARG A 11 -20.03 8.47 -5.45
CA ARG A 11 -19.34 9.53 -4.72
C ARG A 11 -17.85 9.16 -4.57
N PRO A 12 -16.93 10.14 -4.65
CA PRO A 12 -15.51 9.89 -4.44
C PRO A 12 -15.27 9.30 -3.04
N LEU A 13 -14.41 8.29 -2.94
CA LEU A 13 -14.09 7.64 -1.68
C LEU A 13 -13.37 8.63 -0.75
N ARG A 14 -13.90 8.79 0.47
CA ARG A 14 -13.31 9.57 1.56
C ARG A 14 -13.57 8.84 2.86
N GLU A 15 -12.54 8.24 3.43
CA GLU A 15 -12.65 7.49 4.68
C GLU A 15 -11.41 7.65 5.56
N VAL A 16 -11.58 7.38 6.85
CA VAL A 16 -10.49 7.35 7.83
C VAL A 16 -10.52 5.99 8.52
N LEU A 17 -9.38 5.31 8.53
CA LEU A 17 -9.16 4.08 9.27
C LEU A 17 -8.38 4.41 10.54
N PHE A 18 -8.88 3.95 11.68
CA PHE A 18 -8.19 4.05 12.96
C PHE A 18 -7.65 2.71 13.40
N PHE A 19 -6.49 2.73 14.05
CA PHE A 19 -5.80 1.59 14.62
C PHE A 19 -5.72 1.77 16.16
N PRO A 20 -5.60 0.69 16.94
CA PRO A 20 -5.22 -0.67 16.56
C PRO A 20 -6.32 -1.43 15.80
N SER A 21 -5.92 -2.19 14.78
CA SER A 21 -6.79 -3.14 14.10
C SER A 21 -6.78 -4.46 14.88
N PRO A 22 -7.94 -4.98 15.32
CA PRO A 22 -8.01 -6.30 15.93
C PRO A 22 -7.47 -7.39 15.00
N PRO A 23 -6.86 -8.46 15.53
CA PRO A 23 -6.48 -9.62 14.75
C PRO A 23 -7.67 -10.17 13.95
N SER A 24 -7.51 -10.30 12.64
CA SER A 24 -8.52 -10.80 11.71
C SER A 24 -7.88 -11.65 10.62
N CYS A 25 -8.65 -12.58 10.06
CA CYS A 25 -8.22 -13.38 8.93
C CYS A 25 -8.12 -12.52 7.67
N THR A 26 -6.94 -12.49 7.07
CA THR A 26 -6.68 -11.83 5.77
C THR A 26 -6.41 -12.83 4.64
N GLU A 27 -6.33 -14.13 4.96
CA GLU A 27 -6.03 -15.19 3.99
C GLU A 27 -7.07 -15.28 2.89
N ALA A 28 -8.36 -15.25 3.24
CA ALA A 28 -9.44 -15.29 2.25
C ALA A 28 -9.36 -14.10 1.27
N LEU A 29 -9.09 -12.90 1.78
CA LEU A 29 -8.95 -11.69 0.97
C LEU A 29 -7.74 -11.76 0.02
N LEU A 30 -6.59 -12.20 0.54
CA LEU A 30 -5.36 -12.35 -0.25
C LEU A 30 -5.49 -13.47 -1.29
N ALA A 31 -6.14 -14.58 -0.94
CA ALA A 31 -6.39 -15.71 -1.82
C ALA A 31 -7.39 -15.37 -2.94
N GLU A 32 -8.50 -14.70 -2.61
CA GLU A 32 -9.47 -14.22 -3.59
C GLU A 32 -8.80 -13.29 -4.59
N ALA A 33 -8.01 -12.35 -4.09
CA ALA A 33 -7.27 -11.44 -4.94
C ALA A 33 -6.28 -12.23 -5.83
N ALA A 34 -5.56 -13.20 -5.28
CA ALA A 34 -4.61 -14.04 -6.05
C ALA A 34 -5.29 -14.85 -7.16
N ALA A 35 -6.50 -15.37 -6.93
CA ALA A 35 -7.24 -16.19 -7.90
C ALA A 35 -7.89 -15.37 -9.04
N GLY A 36 -8.14 -14.08 -8.83
CA GLY A 36 -8.77 -13.20 -9.82
C GLY A 36 -10.29 -13.36 -9.94
N PRO A 37 -10.95 -12.60 -10.85
CA PRO A 37 -12.40 -12.65 -11.03
C PRO A 37 -12.84 -14.02 -11.52
N GLY A 38 -13.65 -14.74 -10.73
CA GLY A 38 -14.13 -16.09 -11.04
C GLY A 38 -13.37 -17.23 -10.33
N GLY A 39 -12.37 -16.91 -9.49
CA GLY A 39 -11.75 -17.88 -8.59
C GLY A 39 -12.78 -18.41 -7.57
N ALA A 40 -12.76 -19.72 -7.32
CA ALA A 40 -13.64 -20.33 -6.32
C ALA A 40 -13.33 -19.76 -4.93
N TRP A 41 -14.24 -18.98 -4.37
CA TRP A 41 -14.18 -18.55 -2.98
C TRP A 41 -14.18 -19.80 -2.08
N ARG A 42 -13.14 -19.95 -1.27
CA ARG A 42 -13.06 -21.01 -0.27
C ARG A 42 -13.06 -20.38 1.11
N PRO A 43 -14.03 -20.71 1.98
CA PRO A 43 -14.02 -20.23 3.35
C PRO A 43 -12.73 -20.72 4.03
N CYS A 44 -11.99 -19.79 4.64
CA CYS A 44 -10.82 -20.14 5.41
C CYS A 44 -11.30 -20.74 6.75
N PRO A 45 -10.82 -21.95 7.15
CA PRO A 45 -11.30 -22.63 8.34
C PRO A 45 -10.67 -22.11 9.65
N CYS A 46 -9.94 -20.99 9.59
CA CYS A 46 -9.24 -20.46 10.77
C CYS A 46 -10.24 -19.87 11.80
N PRO A 47 -9.86 -19.82 13.09
CA PRO A 47 -10.74 -19.33 14.15
C PRO A 47 -10.85 -17.79 14.22
N LEU A 48 -10.11 -17.06 13.37
CA LEU A 48 -10.08 -15.60 13.41
C LEU A 48 -11.34 -14.98 12.78
N PRO A 49 -11.78 -13.78 13.23
CA PRO A 49 -12.84 -13.03 12.56
C PRO A 49 -12.49 -12.75 11.09
N HIS A 50 -13.45 -12.96 10.18
CA HIS A 50 -13.27 -12.74 8.74
C HIS A 50 -13.93 -11.42 8.31
N GLY A 51 -13.28 -10.64 7.44
CA GLY A 51 -13.90 -9.49 6.78
C GLY A 51 -14.10 -8.24 7.64
N HIS A 52 -13.53 -8.18 8.84
CA HIS A 52 -13.69 -7.05 9.76
C HIS A 52 -12.33 -6.47 10.18
N GLY A 53 -12.20 -5.14 10.13
CA GLY A 53 -11.05 -4.40 10.68
C GLY A 53 -10.33 -3.47 9.69
N SER A 54 -9.61 -2.49 10.25
CA SER A 54 -8.87 -1.47 9.51
C SER A 54 -7.77 -2.06 8.62
N LEU A 55 -7.10 -3.13 9.06
CA LEU A 55 -6.11 -3.83 8.21
C LEU A 55 -6.76 -4.46 6.98
N SER A 56 -7.86 -5.18 7.15
CA SER A 56 -8.59 -5.81 6.04
C SER A 56 -9.12 -4.77 5.06
N ARG A 57 -9.58 -3.62 5.56
CA ARG A 57 -9.98 -2.48 4.71
C ARG A 57 -8.81 -1.89 3.94
N LEU A 58 -7.69 -1.60 4.60
CA LEU A 58 -6.45 -1.12 3.95
C LEU A 58 -5.97 -2.07 2.85
N LEU A 59 -5.93 -3.38 3.13
CA LEU A 59 -5.59 -4.40 2.14
C LEU A 59 -6.52 -4.38 0.94
N SER A 60 -7.84 -4.29 1.19
CA SER A 60 -8.84 -4.28 0.13
C SER A 60 -8.66 -3.09 -0.81
N LEU A 61 -8.35 -1.91 -0.27
CA LEU A 61 -8.09 -0.69 -1.04
C LEU A 61 -6.83 -0.83 -1.91
N LEU A 62 -5.73 -1.30 -1.34
CA LEU A 62 -4.49 -1.54 -2.09
C LEU A 62 -4.72 -2.54 -3.23
N LEU A 63 -5.45 -3.62 -2.94
CA LEU A 63 -5.74 -4.68 -3.91
C LEU A 63 -6.65 -4.23 -5.07
N THR A 64 -7.22 -3.02 -5.01
CA THR A 64 -7.96 -2.43 -6.14
C THR A 64 -7.06 -1.91 -7.27
N ALA A 65 -5.74 -1.76 -7.03
CA ALA A 65 -4.79 -1.26 -8.01
C ALA A 65 -4.78 -2.11 -9.29
N ARG A 66 -4.80 -1.44 -10.45
CA ARG A 66 -4.81 -2.08 -11.78
C ARG A 66 -3.64 -1.68 -12.68
N ARG A 67 -3.01 -0.53 -12.42
CA ARG A 67 -1.99 0.08 -13.27
C ARG A 67 -0.72 0.40 -12.49
N SER A 68 -0.85 1.13 -11.39
CA SER A 68 0.31 1.55 -10.60
C SER A 68 0.04 1.53 -9.11
N LEU A 69 1.13 1.33 -8.37
CA LEU A 69 1.18 1.49 -6.93
C LEU A 69 2.51 2.13 -6.55
N GLU A 70 2.43 3.38 -6.14
CA GLU A 70 3.56 4.15 -5.60
C GLU A 70 3.48 4.10 -4.07
N ILE A 71 4.56 3.69 -3.40
CA ILE A 71 4.60 3.52 -1.93
C ILE A 71 5.77 4.34 -1.38
N CYS A 72 5.50 5.24 -0.44
CA CYS A 72 6.49 6.03 0.27
C CYS A 72 6.33 5.80 1.77
N LEU A 73 7.14 4.90 2.33
CA LEU A 73 7.02 4.45 3.73
C LEU A 73 8.34 4.50 4.49
N PHE A 74 8.31 5.12 5.65
CA PHE A 74 9.41 5.09 6.62
C PHE A 74 9.78 3.65 7.03
N ALA A 75 8.80 2.83 7.43
CA ALA A 75 9.05 1.45 7.82
C ALA A 75 7.98 0.50 7.28
N PHE A 76 8.42 -0.64 6.75
CA PHE A 76 7.56 -1.66 6.15
C PHE A 76 8.01 -3.09 6.54
N SER A 77 7.35 -3.66 7.54
CA SER A 77 7.62 -5.03 8.04
C SER A 77 6.38 -5.93 8.16
N SER A 78 5.17 -5.45 7.84
CA SER A 78 3.94 -6.26 7.86
C SER A 78 3.93 -7.32 6.73
N PRO A 79 3.89 -8.63 7.05
CA PRO A 79 3.83 -9.68 6.04
C PRO A 79 2.55 -9.66 5.21
N GLN A 80 1.41 -9.27 5.79
CA GLN A 80 0.12 -9.20 5.09
C GLN A 80 0.15 -8.12 4.01
N LEU A 81 0.67 -6.93 4.33
CA LEU A 81 0.83 -5.84 3.37
C LEU A 81 1.91 -6.18 2.33
N GLY A 82 3.01 -6.81 2.74
CA GLY A 82 4.04 -7.32 1.82
C GLY A 82 3.48 -8.33 0.81
N CYS A 83 2.62 -9.24 1.27
CA CYS A 83 1.93 -10.21 0.41
C CYS A 83 1.04 -9.50 -0.61
N ALA A 84 0.22 -8.53 -0.20
CA ALA A 84 -0.64 -7.76 -1.10
C ALA A 84 0.17 -7.02 -2.18
N VAL A 85 1.26 -6.34 -1.80
CA VAL A 85 2.14 -5.64 -2.75
C VAL A 85 2.77 -6.61 -3.75
N ARG A 86 3.26 -7.77 -3.29
CA ARG A 86 3.82 -8.81 -4.15
C ARG A 86 2.76 -9.39 -5.10
N LEU A 87 1.53 -9.58 -4.64
CA LEU A 87 0.43 -10.05 -5.48
C LEU A 87 0.10 -9.04 -6.59
N LEU A 88 0.06 -7.74 -6.27
CA LEU A 88 -0.17 -6.69 -7.26
C LEU A 88 0.94 -6.66 -8.32
N HIS A 89 2.20 -6.75 -7.89
CA HIS A 89 3.32 -6.85 -8.83
C HIS A 89 3.20 -8.06 -9.76
N ARG A 90 2.85 -9.24 -9.22
CA ARG A 90 2.62 -10.46 -10.02
C ARG A 90 1.46 -10.33 -11.02
N ARG A 91 0.48 -9.46 -10.76
CA ARG A 91 -0.61 -9.15 -11.70
C ARG A 91 -0.22 -8.13 -12.78
N GLY A 92 1.03 -7.67 -12.79
CA GLY A 92 1.52 -6.67 -13.76
C GLY A 92 1.27 -5.22 -13.35
N VAL A 93 0.85 -4.95 -12.11
CA VAL A 93 0.78 -3.57 -11.59
C VAL A 93 2.21 -3.03 -11.43
N ARG A 94 2.46 -1.81 -11.93
CA ARG A 94 3.75 -1.14 -11.76
C ARG A 94 3.90 -0.70 -10.31
N VAL A 95 4.70 -1.42 -9.54
CA VAL A 95 4.99 -1.09 -8.13
C VAL A 95 6.34 -0.38 -8.03
N ARG A 96 6.36 0.77 -7.33
CA ARG A 96 7.58 1.52 -6.97
C ARG A 96 7.55 1.87 -5.49
N ILE A 97 8.67 1.66 -4.80
CA ILE A 97 8.76 1.86 -3.35
C ILE A 97 9.91 2.81 -3.02
N VAL A 98 9.62 3.88 -2.29
CA VAL A 98 10.59 4.72 -1.59
C VAL A 98 10.51 4.36 -0.10
N THR A 99 11.66 4.15 0.54
CA THR A 99 11.73 3.81 1.96
C THR A 99 12.94 4.44 2.65
N ASP A 100 13.00 4.31 3.97
CA ASP A 100 14.14 4.78 4.76
C ASP A 100 15.27 3.73 4.77
N ALA A 101 16.50 4.15 4.54
CA ALA A 101 17.69 3.30 4.36
C ALA A 101 18.00 2.50 5.63
N GLN A 102 17.86 3.12 6.80
CA GLN A 102 18.14 2.45 8.07
C GLN A 102 17.05 1.41 8.37
N TYR A 103 15.77 1.79 8.19
CA TYR A 103 14.65 0.92 8.52
C TYR A 103 14.46 -0.23 7.52
N MET A 104 14.85 -0.04 6.26
CA MET A 104 14.78 -1.14 5.29
C MET A 104 15.76 -2.27 5.59
N GLY A 105 16.88 -1.97 6.28
CA GLY A 105 17.90 -2.94 6.69
C GLY A 105 17.58 -3.72 7.97
N LEU A 106 16.52 -3.35 8.70
CA LEU A 106 16.13 -4.03 9.93
C LEU A 106 15.59 -5.45 9.67
N GLN A 107 15.87 -6.36 10.59
CA GLN A 107 15.34 -7.73 10.55
C GLN A 107 13.81 -7.73 10.52
N GLY A 108 13.24 -8.50 9.60
CA GLY A 108 11.78 -8.58 9.40
C GLY A 108 11.20 -7.54 8.44
N SER A 109 12.00 -6.58 7.96
CA SER A 109 11.65 -5.70 6.84
C SER A 109 11.20 -6.52 5.62
N GLN A 110 10.09 -6.12 5.01
CA GLN A 110 9.60 -6.76 3.79
C GLN A 110 10.35 -6.28 2.54
N ILE A 111 11.08 -5.15 2.63
CA ILE A 111 11.71 -4.49 1.49
C ILE A 111 12.67 -5.41 0.73
N GLY A 112 13.51 -6.16 1.44
CA GLY A 112 14.45 -7.11 0.80
C GLY A 112 13.70 -8.17 -0.03
N SER A 113 12.64 -8.74 0.52
CA SER A 113 11.82 -9.74 -0.18
C SER A 113 11.09 -9.18 -1.41
N LEU A 114 10.63 -7.92 -1.34
CA LEU A 114 9.96 -7.24 -2.44
C LEU A 114 10.96 -6.90 -3.55
N ARG A 115 12.17 -6.43 -3.19
CA ARG A 115 13.25 -6.18 -4.15
C ARG A 115 13.68 -7.47 -4.86
N LEU A 116 13.82 -8.58 -4.13
CA LEU A 116 14.10 -9.90 -4.70
C LEU A 116 13.01 -10.38 -5.67
N ALA A 117 11.75 -9.96 -5.46
CA ALA A 117 10.65 -10.25 -6.36
C ALA A 117 10.64 -9.39 -7.64
N GLY A 118 11.61 -8.48 -7.83
CA GLY A 118 11.71 -7.60 -8.99
C GLY A 118 11.04 -6.22 -8.84
N ILE A 119 10.53 -5.90 -7.63
CA ILE A 119 9.93 -4.59 -7.37
C ILE A 119 11.04 -3.53 -7.25
N GLN A 120 10.85 -2.40 -7.91
CA GLN A 120 11.78 -1.28 -7.86
C GLN A 120 11.69 -0.59 -6.49
N VAL A 121 12.82 -0.52 -5.79
CA VAL A 121 12.95 0.13 -4.49
C VAL A 121 14.07 1.17 -4.57
N ARG A 122 13.80 2.37 -4.05
CA ARG A 122 14.79 3.43 -3.79
C ARG A 122 14.72 3.80 -2.30
N HIS A 123 15.80 4.33 -1.75
CA HIS A 123 15.89 4.76 -0.36
C HIS A 123 16.72 6.03 -0.24
N ASP A 124 16.62 6.72 0.90
CA ASP A 124 17.42 7.91 1.18
C ASP A 124 18.92 7.59 1.39
N GLN A 125 19.74 8.63 1.56
CA GLN A 125 21.19 8.51 1.76
C GLN A 125 21.64 8.73 3.21
N GLU A 126 20.79 8.39 4.19
CA GLU A 126 21.07 8.48 5.64
C GLU A 126 21.25 9.92 6.18
N SER A 127 21.10 10.95 5.34
CA SER A 127 21.10 12.36 5.73
C SER A 127 19.69 12.84 6.08
N GLY A 128 19.13 12.31 7.17
CA GLY A 128 17.76 12.59 7.62
C GLY A 128 16.75 11.50 7.22
N PHE A 129 15.61 11.46 7.89
CA PHE A 129 14.65 10.36 7.73
C PHE A 129 13.70 10.56 6.55
N MET A 130 13.50 9.50 5.76
CA MET A 130 12.37 9.42 4.82
C MET A 130 11.09 9.07 5.61
N HIS A 131 10.53 10.05 6.31
CA HIS A 131 9.50 9.80 7.33
C HIS A 131 8.05 9.78 6.80
N HIS A 132 7.85 9.79 5.48
CA HIS A 132 6.51 9.70 4.91
C HIS A 132 5.85 8.34 5.19
N LYS A 133 4.52 8.33 5.26
CA LYS A 133 3.71 7.10 5.25
C LYS A 133 2.52 7.26 4.31
N PHE A 134 2.74 7.12 3.01
CA PHE A 134 1.68 7.14 2.03
C PHE A 134 1.84 6.11 0.92
N ALA A 135 0.72 5.81 0.26
CA ALA A 135 0.67 5.07 -0.98
C ALA A 135 -0.32 5.73 -1.95
N ILE A 136 -0.04 5.63 -3.25
CA ILE A 136 -0.91 6.14 -4.31
C ILE A 136 -1.31 4.97 -5.20
N VAL A 137 -2.61 4.75 -5.32
CA VAL A 137 -3.19 3.68 -6.13
C VAL A 137 -3.68 4.27 -7.46
N ASP A 138 -3.14 3.76 -8.56
CA ASP A 138 -3.50 4.11 -9.95
C ASP A 138 -3.48 5.61 -10.26
N GLY A 139 -2.71 6.42 -9.53
CA GLY A 139 -2.71 7.88 -9.65
C GLY A 139 -4.05 8.55 -9.39
N ARG A 140 -4.96 7.89 -8.66
CA ARG A 140 -6.33 8.39 -8.39
C ARG A 140 -6.76 8.35 -6.92
N MET A 141 -6.07 7.58 -6.09
CA MET A 141 -6.39 7.42 -4.68
C MET A 141 -5.11 7.55 -3.88
N VAL A 142 -5.11 8.42 -2.86
CA VAL A 142 -4.03 8.53 -1.89
C VAL A 142 -4.46 7.89 -0.58
N ILE A 143 -3.57 7.09 -0.02
CA ILE A 143 -3.68 6.45 1.29
C ILE A 143 -2.53 7.03 2.11
N THR A 144 -2.81 7.80 3.17
CA THR A 144 -1.75 8.51 3.92
C THR A 144 -2.12 8.64 5.39
N GLY A 145 -1.14 8.70 6.29
CA GLY A 145 -1.42 8.89 7.70
C GLY A 145 -0.19 8.75 8.60
N SER A 146 -0.41 8.37 9.85
CA SER A 146 0.66 8.16 10.83
C SER A 146 1.24 6.73 10.78
N LEU A 147 0.47 5.78 10.24
CA LEU A 147 0.76 4.35 10.28
C LEU A 147 2.01 3.96 9.48
N ASN A 148 3.07 3.55 10.17
CA ASN A 148 4.09 2.68 9.58
C ASN A 148 3.50 1.30 9.27
N TRP A 149 3.89 0.67 8.16
CA TRP A 149 3.35 -0.62 7.75
C TRP A 149 4.05 -1.78 8.48
N THR A 150 3.93 -1.78 9.81
CA THR A 150 4.52 -2.79 10.71
C THR A 150 3.42 -3.47 11.51
N THR A 151 3.60 -4.75 11.83
CA THR A 151 2.63 -5.50 12.65
C THR A 151 2.40 -4.82 14.00
N GLN A 152 3.47 -4.28 14.61
CA GLN A 152 3.38 -3.54 15.87
C GLN A 152 2.46 -2.32 15.75
N ALA A 153 2.66 -1.46 14.75
CA ALA A 153 1.83 -0.26 14.61
C ALA A 153 0.37 -0.61 14.28
N ILE A 154 0.16 -1.63 13.44
CA ILE A 154 -1.18 -2.08 13.05
C ILE A 154 -1.96 -2.62 14.26
N GLN A 155 -1.34 -3.39 15.15
CA GLN A 155 -2.07 -4.12 16.20
C GLN A 155 -2.06 -3.42 17.56
N ASN A 156 -1.11 -2.54 17.82
CA ASN A 156 -0.87 -2.04 19.17
C ASN A 156 -0.87 -0.50 19.27
N ASN A 157 -0.61 0.23 18.18
CA ASN A 157 -0.52 1.68 18.24
C ASN A 157 -1.86 2.36 17.90
N ARG A 158 -2.04 3.57 18.44
CA ARG A 158 -3.07 4.49 17.98
C ARG A 158 -2.57 5.20 16.74
N GLU A 159 -3.10 4.81 15.58
CA GLU A 159 -2.70 5.36 14.28
C GLU A 159 -3.95 5.75 13.49
N ASN A 160 -3.78 6.68 12.54
CA ASN A 160 -4.80 6.99 11.56
C ASN A 160 -4.27 6.78 10.14
N VAL A 161 -5.17 6.41 9.24
CA VAL A 161 -4.94 6.36 7.79
C VAL A 161 -6.13 7.02 7.09
N LEU A 162 -5.88 8.10 6.38
CA LEU A 162 -6.79 8.77 5.48
C LEU A 162 -6.76 8.08 4.12
N VAL A 163 -7.92 7.90 3.51
CA VAL A 163 -8.07 7.34 2.16
C VAL A 163 -8.94 8.29 1.36
N MET A 164 -8.40 8.83 0.27
CA MET A 164 -9.06 9.88 -0.51
C MET A 164 -8.90 9.62 -2.01
N GLU A 165 -10.02 9.52 -2.72
CA GLU A 165 -10.10 9.63 -4.18
C GLU A 165 -10.40 11.08 -4.56
N ASP A 166 -9.35 11.91 -4.51
CA ASP A 166 -9.47 13.34 -4.74
C ASP A 166 -8.22 13.85 -5.47
N ALA A 167 -8.39 14.36 -6.69
CA ALA A 167 -7.29 14.79 -7.53
C ALA A 167 -6.47 15.92 -6.90
N GLU A 168 -7.10 16.78 -6.09
CA GLU A 168 -6.42 17.89 -5.40
C GLU A 168 -5.44 17.39 -4.33
N PHE A 169 -5.71 16.22 -3.74
CA PHE A 169 -4.79 15.57 -2.80
C PHE A 169 -3.84 14.60 -3.51
N VAL A 170 -4.30 13.86 -4.51
CA VAL A 170 -3.48 12.86 -5.18
C VAL A 170 -2.33 13.50 -5.94
N LYS A 171 -2.57 14.63 -6.63
CA LYS A 171 -1.55 15.26 -7.46
C LYS A 171 -0.30 15.70 -6.66
N PRO A 172 -0.40 16.48 -5.57
CA PRO A 172 0.77 16.89 -4.80
C PRO A 172 1.56 15.71 -4.21
N PHE A 173 0.87 14.65 -3.75
CA PHE A 173 1.54 13.45 -3.23
C PHE A 173 2.28 12.70 -4.33
N LEU A 174 1.71 12.63 -5.55
CA LEU A 174 2.37 12.00 -6.69
C LEU A 174 3.57 12.84 -7.15
N ASP A 175 3.41 14.16 -7.24
CA ASP A 175 4.50 15.07 -7.60
C ASP A 175 5.68 14.93 -6.61
N GLU A 176 5.39 14.86 -5.30
CA GLU A 176 6.41 14.62 -4.27
C GLU A 176 7.04 13.24 -4.37
N PHE A 177 6.25 12.19 -4.64
CA PHE A 177 6.78 10.85 -4.89
C PHE A 177 7.77 10.85 -6.05
N GLU A 178 7.42 11.46 -7.19
CA GLU A 178 8.30 11.52 -8.36
C GLU A 178 9.57 12.33 -8.08
N ARG A 179 9.46 13.44 -7.32
CA ARG A 179 10.61 14.24 -6.89
C ARG A 179 11.59 13.41 -6.06
N ILE A 180 11.10 12.73 -5.02
CA ILE A 180 11.93 11.86 -4.17
C ILE A 180 12.46 10.68 -4.96
N TRP A 181 11.64 10.10 -5.85
CA TRP A 181 12.04 8.99 -6.71
C TRP A 181 13.28 9.38 -7.50
N GLU A 182 13.26 10.51 -8.23
CA GLU A 182 14.41 10.96 -9.00
C GLU A 182 15.60 11.42 -8.15
N GLU A 183 15.36 12.04 -6.99
CA GLU A 183 16.42 12.35 -6.04
C GLU A 183 17.20 11.09 -5.63
N TYR A 184 16.47 10.01 -5.33
CA TYR A 184 17.05 8.72 -4.90
C TYR A 184 17.36 7.79 -6.07
N ASN A 185 17.51 8.32 -7.28
CA ASN A 185 17.94 7.53 -8.43
C ASN A 185 19.36 7.01 -8.20
N PRO A 186 19.60 5.67 -8.21
CA PRO A 186 20.94 5.13 -7.93
C PRO A 186 22.04 5.62 -8.87
N ILE A 187 21.69 6.09 -10.07
CA ILE A 187 22.63 6.67 -11.03
C ILE A 187 23.22 7.99 -10.52
N ASN A 188 22.50 8.71 -9.65
CA ASN A 188 22.97 9.95 -9.04
C ASN A 188 23.99 9.71 -7.92
N TYR A 189 24.13 8.46 -7.45
CA TYR A 189 25.02 8.13 -6.36
C TYR A 189 26.47 8.05 -6.86
N ARG A 190 27.35 8.85 -6.26
CA ARG A 190 28.79 8.77 -6.48
C ARG A 190 29.38 7.88 -5.40
N PHE A 191 29.73 6.66 -5.78
CA PHE A 191 30.60 5.82 -4.95
C PHE A 191 32.03 6.22 -5.30
N PHE A 192 32.75 6.77 -4.30
CA PHE A 192 34.16 7.16 -4.44
C PHE A 192 35.05 5.94 -4.68
#